data_AF-A0AAW0KYU4-F1
#
_entry.id   AF-A0AAW0KYU4-F1
#
_cell.length_a   1.000
_cell.length_b   1.000
_cell.length_c   1.000
_cell.angle_alpha   90.00
_cell.angle_beta   90.00
_cell.angle_gamma   90.00
#
_symmetry.space_group_name_H-M   'P 1'
#
loop_
_entity.id
_entity.type
_entity.pdbx_description
1 polymer ?
#
loop_
_entity_poly.entity_id
_entity_poly.type
_entity_poly.pdbx_seq_one_letter_code
_entity_poly.pdbx_strand_id
1 'polypeptide(L)'
;CLDKAAIITSKDSGIPNPWKLCTVTKVEKVKTLVKLLPIWATTIIFWTIHAQLAGFSVQQAATMDRSIGKFQIPPASLYAFFVV
;
A
#
# COMPACT_ATOMS: atom_id res chain seq x y z
N CYS A 1 -12.80 20.05 -3.39
CA CYS A 1 -14.18 19.56 -3.61
C CYS A 1 -14.86 19.04 -2.34
N LEU A 2 -14.14 18.43 -1.38
CA LEU A 2 -14.75 17.91 -0.14
C LEU A 2 -15.40 18.99 0.75
N ASP A 3 -14.79 20.17 0.85
CA ASP A 3 -15.28 21.26 1.72
C ASP A 3 -16.67 21.79 1.28
N LYS A 4 -17.07 21.60 0.01
CA LYS A 4 -18.41 21.96 -0.48
C LYS A 4 -19.52 21.05 0.06
N ALA A 5 -19.20 19.85 0.54
CA ALA A 5 -20.19 18.88 1.03
C ALA A 5 -20.73 19.22 2.43
N ALA A 6 -20.15 20.23 3.09
CA ALA A 6 -20.57 20.70 4.41
C ALA A 6 -21.29 22.06 4.40
N ILE A 7 -21.51 22.64 3.21
CA ILE A 7 -22.12 23.97 3.07
C ILE A 7 -23.64 23.83 2.91
N ILE A 8 -24.40 24.36 3.86
CA ILE A 8 -25.87 24.42 3.79
C ILE A 8 -26.27 25.38 2.66
N THR A 9 -26.96 24.88 1.65
CA THR A 9 -27.54 25.69 0.57
C THR A 9 -29.01 25.97 0.88
N SER A 10 -29.54 27.12 0.45
CA SER A 10 -30.92 27.59 0.67
C SER A 10 -32.06 26.66 0.17
N LYS A 11 -31.73 25.51 -0.45
CA LYS A 11 -32.64 24.41 -0.80
C LYS A 11 -32.77 23.31 0.26
N ASP A 12 -31.91 23.30 1.29
CA ASP A 12 -31.90 22.30 2.36
C ASP A 12 -32.74 22.69 3.58
N SER A 13 -33.64 23.68 3.46
CA SER A 13 -34.61 24.10 4.49
C SER A 13 -35.68 23.04 4.82
N GLY A 14 -35.50 21.80 4.37
CA GLY A 14 -36.34 20.63 4.63
C GLY A 14 -35.54 19.47 5.23
N ILE A 15 -36.13 18.26 5.26
CA ILE A 15 -35.57 17.07 5.92
C ILE A 15 -34.08 16.85 5.52
N PRO A 16 -33.14 16.84 6.47
CA PRO A 16 -31.71 16.76 6.17
C PRO A 16 -31.38 15.41 5.50
N ASN A 17 -31.00 15.45 4.22
CA ASN A 17 -30.57 14.27 3.48
C ASN A 17 -29.07 14.02 3.73
N PRO A 18 -28.69 12.92 4.39
CA PRO A 18 -27.30 12.63 4.75
C PRO A 18 -26.37 12.38 3.54
N TRP A 19 -26.94 12.16 2.35
CA TRP A 19 -26.18 12.02 1.10
C TRP A 19 -25.89 13.37 0.41
N LYS A 20 -26.59 14.44 0.81
CA LYS A 20 -26.39 15.80 0.29
C LYS A 20 -25.73 16.74 1.29
N LEU A 21 -25.97 16.52 2.59
CA LEU A 21 -25.44 17.33 3.68
C LEU A 21 -24.60 16.46 4.62
N CYS A 22 -23.28 16.59 4.53
CA CYS A 22 -22.35 15.94 5.45
C CYS A 22 -21.96 16.94 6.55
N THR A 23 -22.05 16.52 7.81
CA THR A 23 -21.51 17.31 8.94
C THR A 23 -20.03 17.61 8.71
N VAL A 24 -19.59 18.82 9.05
CA VAL A 24 -18.19 19.28 8.87
C VAL A 24 -17.18 18.26 9.43
N THR A 25 -17.47 17.67 10.59
CA THR A 25 -16.65 16.63 11.22
C THR A 25 -16.47 15.37 10.37
N LYS A 26 -17.49 14.96 9.58
CA LYS A 26 -17.36 13.81 8.65
C LYS A 26 -16.44 14.15 7.49
N VAL A 27 -16.56 15.36 6.95
CA VAL A 27 -15.69 15.84 5.86
C VAL A 27 -14.23 15.91 6.32
N GLU A 28 -13.97 16.39 7.53
CA GLU A 28 -12.62 16.44 8.09
C GLU A 28 -12.02 15.05 8.31
N LYS A 29 -12.79 14.09 8.84
CA LYS A 29 -12.33 12.69 8.99
C LYS A 29 -11.92 12.08 7.65
N VAL A 30 -12.72 12.27 6.61
CA VAL A 30 -12.40 11.77 5.26
C VAL A 30 -11.18 12.51 4.69
N LYS A 31 -11.06 13.83 4.90
CA LYS A 31 -9.89 14.62 4.48
C LYS A 31 -8.61 14.10 5.14
N THR A 32 -8.66 13.71 6.41
CA THR A 32 -7.54 13.09 7.12
C THR A 32 -7.22 11.70 6.59
N LEU A 33 -8.22 10.85 6.31
CA LEU A 33 -7.99 9.54 5.68
C LEU A 33 -7.37 9.67 4.28
N VAL A 34 -7.83 10.64 3.48
CA VAL A 34 -7.24 10.93 2.16
C VAL A 34 -5.78 11.37 2.29
N LYS A 35 -5.43 12.14 3.33
CA LYS A 35 -4.03 12.49 3.62
C LYS A 35 -3.19 11.29 4.08
N LEU A 36 -3.80 10.21 4.55
CA LEU A 36 -3.11 8.97 4.96
C LEU A 36 -2.90 8.00 3.78
N LEU A 37 -3.64 8.17 2.67
CA LEU A 37 -3.50 7.33 1.47
C LEU A 37 -2.07 7.22 0.94
N PRO A 38 -1.24 8.30 0.91
CA PRO A 38 0.15 8.20 0.47
C PRO A 38 0.98 7.24 1.35
N ILE A 39 0.77 7.26 2.67
CA ILE A 39 1.45 6.36 3.61
C ILE A 39 0.95 4.92 3.42
N TRP A 40 -0.34 4.74 3.20
CA TRP A 40 -0.86 3.41 2.88
C TRP A 40 -0.31 2.89 1.54
N ALA A 41 -0.16 3.74 0.53
CA ALA A 41 0.40 3.35 -0.76
C ALA A 41 1.84 2.85 -0.66
N THR A 42 2.69 3.40 0.22
CA THR A 42 4.06 2.88 0.41
C THR A 42 4.06 1.46 0.98
N THR A 43 3.05 1.07 1.75
CA THR A 43 2.94 -0.31 2.26
C THR A 43 2.67 -1.33 1.15
N ILE A 44 1.97 -0.94 0.07
CA ILE A 44 1.77 -1.81 -1.11
C ILE A 44 3.10 -2.11 -1.77
N ILE A 45 3.94 -1.09 -1.97
CA ILE A 45 5.25 -1.25 -2.60
C ILE A 45 6.10 -2.24 -1.80
N PHE A 46 6.14 -2.10 -0.48
CA PHE A 46 6.83 -3.03 0.41
C PHE A 46 6.34 -4.48 0.24
N TRP A 47 5.02 -4.70 0.30
CA TRP A 47 4.43 -6.02 0.10
C TRP A 47 4.74 -6.62 -1.27
N THR A 48 4.79 -5.79 -2.31
CA THR A 48 5.07 -6.23 -3.67
C THR A 48 6.52 -6.74 -3.79
N ILE A 49 7.48 -5.99 -3.24
CA ILE A 49 8.88 -6.41 -3.19
C ILE A 49 9.03 -7.70 -2.38
N HIS A 50 8.36 -7.79 -1.23
CA HIS A 50 8.40 -8.99 -0.39
C HIS A 50 7.84 -10.23 -1.11
N ALA A 51 6.71 -10.09 -1.81
CA ALA A 51 6.11 -11.19 -2.59
C ALA A 51 7.02 -11.67 -3.74
N GLN A 52 7.81 -10.78 -4.32
CA GLN A 52 8.72 -11.10 -5.43
C GLN A 52 10.13 -11.53 -4.96
N LEU A 53 10.44 -11.35 -3.67
CA LEU A 53 11.76 -11.60 -3.09
C LEU A 53 12.26 -13.02 -3.40
N ALA A 54 11.42 -14.04 -3.23
CA ALA A 54 11.78 -15.43 -3.51
C ALA A 54 12.20 -15.65 -4.98
N GLY A 55 11.44 -15.10 -5.92
CA GLY A 55 11.73 -15.23 -7.35
C GLY A 55 13.02 -14.51 -7.74
N PHE A 56 13.18 -13.27 -7.29
CA PHE A 56 14.39 -12.48 -7.55
C PHE A 56 15.64 -13.12 -6.96
N SER A 57 15.58 -13.61 -5.71
CA SER A 57 16.72 -14.29 -5.08
C SER A 57 17.16 -15.51 -5.88
N VAL A 58 16.22 -16.31 -6.40
CA VAL A 58 16.54 -17.48 -7.24
C VAL A 58 17.19 -17.06 -8.56
N GLN A 59 16.62 -16.05 -9.24
CA GLN A 59 17.13 -15.55 -10.52
C GLN A 59 18.53 -14.94 -10.36
N GLN A 60 18.75 -14.14 -9.32
CA GLN A 60 20.05 -13.59 -8.98
C GLN A 60 21.05 -14.73 -8.73
N ALA A 61 20.70 -15.70 -7.88
CA ALA A 61 21.56 -16.84 -7.58
C ALA A 61 21.95 -17.64 -8.83
N ALA A 62 21.03 -17.79 -9.79
CA ALA A 62 21.31 -18.51 -11.03
C ALA A 62 22.40 -17.85 -11.89
N THR A 63 22.62 -16.54 -11.73
CA THR A 63 23.68 -15.79 -12.43
C THR A 63 24.99 -15.69 -11.66
N MET A 64 24.99 -16.04 -10.38
CA MET A 64 26.17 -15.98 -9.51
C MET A 64 26.99 -17.27 -9.64
N ASP A 65 28.30 -17.19 -9.39
CA ASP A 65 29.09 -18.39 -9.11
C ASP A 65 28.71 -18.91 -7.71
N ARG A 66 28.21 -20.15 -7.69
CA ARG A 66 27.70 -20.83 -6.48
C ARG A 66 28.59 -22.01 -6.08
N SER A 67 29.79 -22.11 -6.64
CA SER A 67 30.69 -23.23 -6.40
C SER A 67 31.45 -23.05 -5.08
N ILE A 68 31.44 -24.10 -4.26
CA ILE A 68 32.30 -24.25 -3.09
C ILE A 68 33.04 -25.56 -3.25
N GLY A 69 34.27 -25.48 -3.77
CA GLY A 69 35.05 -26.66 -4.13
C GLY A 69 34.33 -27.52 -5.18
N LYS A 70 33.91 -28.74 -4.80
CA LYS A 70 33.16 -29.65 -5.67
C LYS A 70 31.64 -29.55 -5.53
N PHE A 71 31.15 -28.73 -4.60
CA PHE A 71 29.71 -28.60 -4.31
C PHE A 71 29.16 -27.31 -4.93
N GLN A 72 27.90 -27.35 -5.39
CA GLN A 72 27.23 -26.19 -6.00
C GLN A 72 25.93 -25.86 -5.26
N ILE A 73 25.86 -24.72 -4.57
CA ILE A 73 24.77 -24.35 -3.65
C ILE A 73 23.47 -24.04 -4.37
N PRO A 74 22.39 -24.83 -4.30
CA PRO A 74 21.18 -24.64 -5.11
C PRO A 74 20.65 -23.19 -5.12
N PRO A 75 20.26 -22.61 -6.28
CA PRO A 75 19.85 -21.21 -6.39
C PRO A 75 18.72 -20.82 -5.42
N ALA A 76 17.77 -21.74 -5.22
CA ALA A 76 16.63 -21.54 -4.32
C ALA A 76 17.01 -21.39 -2.84
N SER A 77 18.19 -21.87 -2.42
CA SER A 77 18.65 -21.72 -1.04
C SER A 77 19.00 -20.26 -0.68
N LEU A 78 19.28 -19.38 -1.66
CA LEU A 78 19.57 -17.98 -1.36
C LEU A 78 18.40 -17.22 -0.76
N TYR A 79 17.16 -17.65 -1.00
CA TYR A 79 15.97 -17.03 -0.39
C TYR A 79 16.02 -17.06 1.15
N ALA A 80 16.64 -18.09 1.75
CA ALA A 80 16.76 -18.21 3.20
C ALA A 80 17.56 -17.07 3.84
N PHE A 81 18.54 -16.48 3.13
CA PHE A 81 19.32 -15.34 3.63
C PHE A 81 18.55 -14.02 3.64
N PHE A 82 17.48 -13.91 2.85
CA PHE A 82 16.66 -12.69 2.78
C PHE A 82 15.42 -12.76 3.68
N VAL A 83 15.07 -13.95 4.18
CA VAL A 83 13.95 -14.19 5.11
C VAL A 83 14.36 -14.05 6.57
N VAL A 84 15.62 -14.39 6.90
CA VAL A 84 16.20 -14.35 8.25
C VAL A 84 16.86 -13.00 8.49
#